data_AF-A0A9D8ZWM3-F1
#
_entry.id   AF-A0A9D8ZWM3-F1
#
_cell.length_a   1.000
_cell.length_b   1.000
_cell.length_c   1.000
_cell.angle_alpha   90.00
_cell.angle_beta   90.00
_cell.angle_gamma   90.00
#
_symmetry.space_group_name_H-M   'P 1'
#
loop_
_entity.id
_entity.type
_entity.pdbx_description
1 polymer ?
#
loop_
_entity_poly.entity_id
_entity_poly.type
_entity_poly.pdbx_seq_one_letter_code
_entity_poly.pdbx_strand_id
1 'polypeptide(L)'
;MDTLKQQLTSLLQYRPLWRAAFVISVLAIGFLATTDNPYPIPSSSSDKINHLVAFLELTILTRLAWPELRAIWFVPALLGFGLGIEIIQANLPYREFSLADLAADGAGIALGLLPWPGVRKLGKPDLRNSPGSL
;
A
#
# COMPACT_ATOMS: atom_id res chain seq x y z
N MET A 1 19.61 -6.48 21.60
CA MET A 1 18.22 -6.10 21.24
C MET A 1 18.12 -4.69 20.66
N ASP A 2 19.02 -3.77 21.05
CA ASP A 2 18.97 -2.37 20.60
C ASP A 2 19.41 -2.17 19.14
N THR A 3 20.36 -2.97 18.65
CA THR A 3 20.83 -2.95 17.25
C THR A 3 19.74 -3.33 16.24
N LEU A 4 18.94 -4.36 16.54
CA LEU A 4 17.83 -4.79 15.69
C LEU A 4 16.76 -3.69 15.55
N LYS A 5 16.40 -3.04 16.66
CA LYS A 5 15.43 -1.92 16.65
C LYS A 5 15.93 -0.74 15.82
N GLN A 6 17.23 -0.45 15.90
CA GLN A 6 17.87 0.60 15.09
C GLN A 6 17.82 0.26 13.60
N GLN A 7 18.22 -0.95 13.22
CA GLN A 7 18.19 -1.41 11.82
C GLN A 7 16.77 -1.37 11.23
N LEU A 8 15.77 -1.85 11.98
CA LEU A 8 14.38 -1.79 11.56
C LEU A 8 13.89 -0.35 11.36
N THR A 9 14.31 0.57 12.23
CA THR A 9 13.93 1.98 12.12
C THR A 9 14.56 2.62 10.89
N SER A 10 15.83 2.33 10.62
CA SER A 10 16.52 2.81 9.41
C SER A 10 15.86 2.30 8.13
N LEU A 11 15.43 1.03 8.09
CA LEU A 11 14.70 0.48 6.95
C LEU A 11 13.33 1.15 6.76
N LEU A 12 12.56 1.32 7.84
CA LEU A 12 11.26 2.00 7.79
C LEU A 12 11.38 3.46 7.36
N GLN A 13 12.51 4.12 7.64
CA GLN A 13 12.79 5.49 7.24
C GLN A 13 13.34 5.64 5.82
N TYR A 14 13.73 4.55 5.15
CA TYR A 14 14.33 4.60 3.82
C TYR A 14 13.26 4.79 2.73
N ARG A 15 12.79 6.03 2.59
CA ARG A 15 11.69 6.44 1.70
C ARG A 15 11.84 5.96 0.24
N PRO A 16 13.03 6.01 -0.41
CA PRO A 16 13.16 5.58 -1.81
C PRO A 16 12.77 4.13 -2.06
N LEU A 17 13.12 3.23 -1.12
CA LEU A 17 12.74 1.82 -1.19
C LEU A 17 11.22 1.65 -1.19
N TRP A 18 10.53 2.30 -0.26
CA TRP A 18 9.08 2.20 -0.15
C TRP A 18 8.35 2.83 -1.34
N ARG A 19 8.91 3.90 -1.93
CA ARG A 19 8.39 4.49 -3.18
C ARG A 19 8.57 3.54 -4.36
N ALA A 20 9.74 2.91 -4.49
CA ALA A 20 9.99 1.92 -5.53
C ALA A 20 9.06 0.72 -5.37
N ALA A 21 8.94 0.19 -4.15
CA ALA A 21 8.00 -0.89 -3.82
C ALA A 21 6.56 -0.51 -4.17
N PHE A 22 6.11 0.69 -3.80
CA PHE A 22 4.77 1.18 -4.16
C PHE A 22 4.53 1.19 -5.68
N VAL A 23 5.45 1.75 -6.45
CA VAL A 23 5.33 1.79 -7.92
C VAL A 23 5.30 0.38 -8.51
N ILE A 24 6.18 -0.51 -8.04
CA ILE A 24 6.21 -1.91 -8.47
C ILE A 24 4.89 -2.61 -8.12
N SER A 25 4.37 -2.45 -6.91
CA SER A 25 3.11 -3.07 -6.49
C SER A 25 1.92 -2.54 -7.30
N VAL A 26 1.83 -1.23 -7.58
CA VAL A 26 0.78 -0.67 -8.45
C VAL A 26 0.81 -1.31 -9.85
N LEU A 27 2.00 -1.40 -10.46
CA LEU A 27 2.16 -2.01 -11.78
C LEU A 27 1.84 -3.51 -11.76
N ALA A 28 2.31 -4.23 -10.76
CA ALA A 28 2.08 -5.66 -10.60
C ALA A 28 0.59 -5.96 -10.38
N ILE A 29 -0.07 -5.25 -9.46
CA ILE A 29 -1.51 -5.40 -9.17
C ILE A 29 -2.32 -5.07 -10.42
N GLY A 30 -2.02 -3.97 -11.11
CA GLY A 30 -2.71 -3.60 -12.35
C GLY A 30 -2.56 -4.68 -13.44
N PHE A 31 -1.35 -5.21 -13.63
CA PHE A 31 -1.10 -6.29 -14.58
C PHE A 31 -1.84 -7.58 -14.21
N LEU A 32 -1.75 -8.01 -12.95
CA LEU A 32 -2.36 -9.25 -12.46
C LEU A 32 -3.89 -9.19 -12.47
N ALA A 33 -4.48 -8.03 -12.19
CA ALA A 33 -5.92 -7.86 -12.17
C ALA A 33 -6.53 -7.84 -13.59
N THR A 34 -5.76 -7.46 -14.60
CA THR A 34 -6.27 -7.24 -15.97
C THR A 34 -5.83 -8.29 -16.98
N THR A 35 -4.80 -9.09 -16.66
CA THR A 35 -4.27 -10.11 -17.57
C THR A 35 -4.83 -11.48 -17.22
N ASP A 36 -5.29 -12.22 -18.22
CA ASP A 36 -5.54 -13.65 -18.09
C ASP A 36 -4.19 -14.37 -17.97
N ASN A 37 -3.87 -14.86 -16.77
CA ASN A 37 -2.56 -15.43 -16.49
C ASN A 37 -2.63 -16.95 -16.47
N PRO A 38 -2.06 -17.65 -17.47
CA PRO A 38 -2.07 -19.11 -17.52
C PRO A 38 -1.10 -19.74 -16.50
N TYR A 39 -0.25 -18.93 -15.87
CA TYR A 39 0.71 -19.40 -14.88
C TYR A 39 0.13 -19.31 -13.46
N PRO A 40 0.35 -20.34 -12.62
CA PRO A 40 -0.11 -20.34 -11.24
C PRO A 40 0.72 -19.32 -10.44
N ILE A 41 0.20 -18.10 -10.34
CA ILE A 41 0.72 -17.09 -9.43
C ILE A 41 0.10 -17.35 -8.06
N PRO A 42 0.86 -17.27 -6.95
CA PRO A 42 0.31 -17.38 -5.61
C PRO A 42 -0.74 -16.28 -5.36
N SER A 43 -2.00 -16.61 -5.57
CA SER A 43 -3.16 -15.75 -5.32
C SER A 43 -4.27 -16.55 -4.66
N SER A 44 -5.18 -15.85 -3.99
CA SER A 44 -6.41 -16.47 -3.50
C SER A 44 -7.30 -16.84 -4.69
N SER A 45 -8.09 -17.90 -4.53
CA SER A 45 -9.20 -18.22 -5.43
C SER A 45 -10.36 -17.22 -5.33
N SER A 46 -10.39 -16.39 -4.29
CA SER A 46 -11.35 -15.31 -4.13
C SER A 46 -10.73 -13.98 -4.54
N ASP A 47 -11.26 -13.38 -5.60
CA ASP A 47 -10.88 -12.04 -6.07
C ASP A 47 -10.97 -11.00 -4.95
N LYS A 48 -12.04 -11.05 -4.14
CA LYS A 48 -12.23 -10.18 -2.96
C LYS A 48 -11.07 -10.23 -1.97
N ILE A 49 -10.48 -11.42 -1.75
CA ILE A 49 -9.31 -11.55 -0.87
C ILE A 49 -8.08 -10.93 -1.52
N ASN A 50 -7.91 -11.13 -2.84
CA ASN A 50 -6.82 -10.52 -3.59
C ASN A 50 -6.91 -8.98 -3.55
N HIS A 51 -8.10 -8.43 -3.77
CA HIS A 51 -8.41 -7.00 -3.64
C HIS A 51 -8.11 -6.49 -2.23
N LEU A 52 -8.64 -7.13 -1.19
CA LEU A 52 -8.37 -6.75 0.21
C LEU A 52 -6.88 -6.70 0.53
N VAL A 53 -6.12 -7.74 0.15
CA VAL A 53 -4.68 -7.82 0.42
C VAL A 53 -3.90 -6.78 -0.39
N ALA A 54 -4.20 -6.62 -1.67
CA ALA A 54 -3.57 -5.64 -2.55
C ALA A 54 -3.74 -4.21 -2.02
N PHE A 55 -4.96 -3.85 -1.60
CA PHE A 55 -5.25 -2.51 -1.09
C PHE A 55 -4.73 -2.26 0.32
N LEU A 56 -4.64 -3.30 1.15
CA LEU A 56 -3.93 -3.26 2.42
C LEU A 56 -2.44 -2.97 2.21
N GLU A 57 -1.79 -3.69 1.29
CA GLU A 57 -0.39 -3.50 0.94
C GLU A 57 -0.12 -2.08 0.41
N LEU A 58 -0.89 -1.63 -0.59
CA LEU A 58 -0.74 -0.29 -1.17
C LEU A 58 -0.91 0.81 -0.12
N THR A 59 -1.83 0.62 0.83
CA THR A 59 -2.03 1.57 1.94
C THR A 59 -0.82 1.62 2.86
N ILE A 60 -0.25 0.46 3.23
CA ILE A 60 0.96 0.39 4.07
C ILE A 60 2.15 1.03 3.34
N LEU A 61 2.38 0.68 2.08
CA LEU A 61 3.45 1.23 1.25
C LEU A 61 3.33 2.74 1.11
N THR A 62 2.12 3.26 0.88
CA THR A 62 1.87 4.71 0.81
C THR A 62 2.26 5.41 2.10
N ARG A 63 1.88 4.86 3.26
CA ARG A 63 2.21 5.42 4.57
C ARG A 63 3.72 5.42 4.87
N LEU A 64 4.46 4.43 4.38
CA LEU A 64 5.91 4.33 4.55
C LEU A 64 6.68 5.22 3.55
N ALA A 65 6.20 5.29 2.32
CA ALA A 65 6.79 6.11 1.26
C ALA A 65 6.57 7.62 1.46
N TRP A 66 5.42 8.00 2.03
CA TRP A 66 5.04 9.39 2.32
C TRP A 66 4.40 9.52 3.71
N PRO A 67 5.18 9.49 4.80
CA PRO A 67 4.65 9.53 6.17
C PRO A 67 3.93 10.84 6.53
N GLU A 68 4.19 11.91 5.79
CA GLU A 68 3.58 13.23 5.97
C GLU A 68 2.30 13.40 5.13
N LEU A 69 2.00 12.47 4.20
CA LEU A 69 0.83 12.54 3.35
C LEU A 69 -0.42 12.14 4.13
N ARG A 70 -1.40 13.05 4.17
CA ARG A 70 -2.65 12.84 4.90
C ARG A 70 -3.54 11.83 4.18
N ALA A 71 -4.23 10.98 4.93
CA ALA A 71 -5.15 9.96 4.41
C ALA A 71 -6.20 10.52 3.44
N ILE A 72 -6.68 11.73 3.67
CA ILE A 72 -7.66 12.40 2.79
C ILE A 72 -7.20 12.55 1.33
N TRP A 73 -5.89 12.53 1.07
CA TRP A 73 -5.35 12.66 -0.28
C TRP A 73 -5.14 11.31 -0.97
N PHE A 74 -4.58 10.34 -0.27
CA PHE A 74 -4.26 9.05 -0.89
C PHE A 74 -5.41 8.05 -0.86
N VAL A 75 -6.32 8.12 0.11
CA VAL A 75 -7.46 7.19 0.19
C VAL A 75 -8.35 7.31 -1.05
N PRO A 76 -8.76 8.52 -1.50
CA PRO A 76 -9.52 8.64 -2.75
C PRO A 76 -8.73 8.19 -3.98
N ALA A 77 -7.41 8.41 -4.00
CA ALA A 77 -6.56 7.98 -5.11
C ALA A 77 -6.48 6.45 -5.21
N LEU A 78 -6.33 5.76 -4.08
CA LEU A 78 -6.36 4.30 -4.03
C LEU A 78 -7.75 3.78 -4.45
N LEU A 79 -8.84 4.30 -3.88
CA LEU A 79 -10.19 3.89 -4.30
C LEU A 79 -10.45 4.15 -5.79
N GLY A 80 -9.94 5.27 -6.33
CA GLY A 80 -10.00 5.56 -7.76
C GLY A 80 -9.20 4.56 -8.61
N PHE A 81 -8.05 4.09 -8.10
CA PHE A 81 -7.29 3.02 -8.75
C PHE A 81 -8.05 1.68 -8.75
N GLY A 82 -8.69 1.31 -7.64
CA GLY A 82 -9.54 0.11 -7.55
C GLY A 82 -10.73 0.16 -8.49
N LEU A 83 -11.45 1.28 -8.49
CA LEU A 83 -12.52 1.53 -9.45
C LEU A 83 -12.02 1.47 -10.90
N GLY A 84 -10.82 1.97 -11.18
CA GLY A 84 -10.19 1.89 -12.49
C GLY A 84 -9.94 0.45 -12.94
N ILE A 85 -9.47 -0.41 -12.03
CA ILE A 85 -9.31 -1.85 -12.28
C ILE A 85 -10.66 -2.49 -12.62
N GLU A 86 -11.69 -2.24 -11.80
CA GLU A 86 -13.05 -2.76 -12.02
C GLU A 86 -13.61 -2.33 -13.38
N ILE A 87 -13.42 -1.08 -13.77
CA ILE A 87 -13.85 -0.58 -15.09
C ILE A 87 -13.11 -1.30 -16.22
N ILE A 88 -11.81 -1.54 -16.09
CA ILE A 88 -11.05 -2.30 -17.10
C ILE A 88 -11.56 -3.74 -17.15
N GLN A 89 -11.75 -4.38 -16.00
CA GLN A 89 -12.26 -5.74 -15.88
C GLN A 89 -13.66 -5.91 -16.47
N ALA A 90 -14.53 -4.90 -16.36
CA ALA A 90 -15.84 -4.88 -17.00
C ALA A 90 -15.79 -5.04 -18.53
N ASN A 91 -14.63 -4.74 -19.15
CA ASN A 91 -14.41 -4.84 -20.58
C ASN A 91 -13.64 -6.12 -20.98
N LEU A 92 -13.29 -6.99 -20.03
CA LEU A 92 -12.58 -8.24 -20.28
C LEU A 92 -13.56 -9.43 -20.31
N PRO A 93 -13.47 -10.33 -21.29
CA PRO A 93 -14.44 -11.43 -21.44
C PRO A 93 -14.36 -12.50 -20.34
N TYR A 94 -13.29 -12.48 -19.53
CA TYR A 94 -13.02 -13.43 -18.45
C TYR A 94 -13.10 -12.79 -17.05
N ARG A 95 -13.54 -11.53 -16.95
CA ARG A 95 -13.78 -10.83 -15.67
C ARG A 95 -15.13 -10.15 -15.68
N GLU A 96 -15.68 -9.88 -14.50
CA GLU A 96 -16.90 -9.11 -14.36
C GLU A 96 -16.71 -7.97 -13.37
N PHE A 97 -17.39 -6.86 -13.63
CA PHE A 97 -17.46 -5.74 -12.69
C PHE A 97 -18.14 -6.17 -11.39
N SER A 98 -17.54 -5.85 -10.25
CA SER A 98 -17.99 -6.29 -8.95
C SER A 98 -17.87 -5.19 -7.90
N LEU A 99 -19.03 -4.67 -7.47
CA LEU A 99 -19.09 -3.76 -6.33
C LEU A 99 -18.55 -4.38 -5.03
N ALA A 100 -18.54 -5.71 -4.94
CA ALA A 100 -18.00 -6.40 -3.78
C ALA A 100 -16.47 -6.35 -3.74
N ASP A 101 -15.80 -6.28 -4.89
CA ASP A 101 -14.36 -6.13 -4.99
C ASP A 101 -13.95 -4.68 -4.69
N LEU A 102 -14.72 -3.69 -5.15
CA LEU A 102 -14.56 -2.30 -4.70
C LEU A 102 -14.76 -2.14 -3.18
N ALA A 103 -15.69 -2.88 -2.58
CA ALA A 103 -15.87 -2.91 -1.13
C ALA A 103 -14.67 -3.57 -0.41
N ALA A 104 -14.08 -4.60 -1.02
CA ALA A 104 -12.86 -5.24 -0.51
C ALA A 104 -11.66 -4.30 -0.55
N ASP A 105 -11.52 -3.47 -1.60
CA ASP A 105 -10.52 -2.41 -1.69
C ASP A 105 -10.64 -1.43 -0.51
N GLY A 106 -11.88 -0.96 -0.27
CA GLY A 106 -12.18 -0.09 0.85
C GLY A 106 -11.86 -0.71 2.21
N ALA A 107 -12.15 -2.00 2.39
CA ALA A 107 -11.81 -2.74 3.60
C ALA A 107 -10.29 -2.87 3.79
N GLY A 108 -9.54 -3.18 2.72
CA GLY A 108 -8.08 -3.23 2.73
C GLY A 108 -7.46 -1.89 3.13
N ILE A 109 -7.97 -0.78 2.57
CA ILE A 109 -7.54 0.57 2.94
C ILE A 109 -7.84 0.86 4.42
N ALA A 110 -9.06 0.57 4.88
CA ALA A 110 -9.45 0.82 6.26
C ALA A 110 -8.55 0.06 7.26
N LEU A 111 -8.23 -1.20 6.95
CA LEU A 111 -7.28 -2.00 7.73
C LEU A 111 -5.86 -1.40 7.72
N GLY A 112 -5.38 -0.95 6.56
CA GLY A 112 -4.07 -0.32 6.41
C GLY A 112 -3.93 1.03 7.12
N LEU A 113 -5.05 1.71 7.38
CA LEU A 113 -5.12 2.96 8.15
C LEU A 113 -5.09 2.74 9.66
N LEU A 114 -5.31 1.52 10.15
CA LEU A 114 -5.28 1.24 11.58
C LEU A 114 -3.94 1.70 12.21
N PRO A 115 -3.98 2.19 13.46
CA PRO A 115 -2.80 2.67 14.13
C PRO A 115 -1.82 1.52 14.40
N TRP A 116 -0.73 1.48 13.64
CA TRP A 116 0.39 0.58 13.88
C TRP A 116 1.39 1.21 14.89
N PRO A 117 1.91 0.46 15.88
CA PRO A 117 2.75 0.98 16.96
C PRO A 117 4.07 1.65 16.50
N GLY A 118 4.60 1.31 15.33
CA GLY A 118 5.86 1.85 14.78
C GLY A 118 5.79 3.11 13.90
N VAL A 119 4.63 3.54 13.39
CA VAL A 119 4.55 4.67 12.44
C VAL A 119 4.51 6.04 13.15
N ARG A 120 4.02 6.07 14.40
CA ARG A 120 3.86 7.32 15.19
C ARG A 120 5.17 8.07 15.47
N LYS A 121 6.33 7.45 15.29
CA LYS A 121 7.64 8.05 15.58
C LYS A 121 8.41 8.58 14.36
N LEU A 122 7.91 8.41 13.14
CA LEU A 122 8.65 8.83 11.92
C LEU A 122 8.54 10.33 11.60
N GLY A 123 7.69 11.10 12.31
CA GLY A 123 7.32 12.47 11.93
C GLY A 123 8.01 13.60 12.68
N LYS A 124 9.01 13.34 13.54
CA LYS A 124 9.76 14.42 14.23
C LYS A 124 11.26 14.10 14.24
N PRO A 125 12.06 14.70 13.35
CA PRO A 125 13.49 14.84 13.59
C PRO A 125 13.62 15.69 14.86
N ASP A 126 14.17 15.12 15.92
CA ASP A 126 14.45 15.85 17.15
C ASP A 126 15.59 16.83 16.87
N LEU A 127 15.27 18.09 16.56
CA LEU A 127 16.23 19.17 16.30
C LEU A 127 17.02 19.58 17.57
N ARG A 128 16.87 18.87 18.69
CA ARG A 128 17.52 19.20 19.97
C ARG A 128 18.96 18.72 20.13
N ASN A 129 19.48 17.88 19.22
CA ASN A 129 20.87 17.40 19.29
C ASN A 129 21.73 18.11 18.25
N SER A 130 21.95 19.42 18.45
CA SER A 130 23.13 20.09 17.87
C SER A 130 24.25 20.05 18.91
N PRO A 131 25.25 19.17 18.79
CA PRO A 131 26.48 19.29 19.57
C PRO A 131 27.31 20.41 18.94
N GLY A 132 27.33 21.59 19.56
CA GLY A 132 28.23 22.66 19.09
C GLY A 132 27.82 24.07 19.48
N SER A 133 27.75 24.36 20.78
CA SER A 133 28.14 25.67 21.28
C SER A 133 29.15 25.45 22.39
N LEU A 134 30.42 25.32 21.98
CA LEU A 134 31.58 25.59 22.82
C LEU A 134 32.30 26.77 22.18
#